data_AF-A0A7S2MHW6-F1
#
_entry.id   AF-A0A7S2MHW6-F1
#
_cell.length_a   1.000
_cell.length_b   1.000
_cell.length_c   1.000
_cell.angle_alpha   90.00
_cell.angle_beta   90.00
_cell.angle_gamma   90.00
#
_symmetry.space_group_name_H-M   'P 1'
#
loop_
_entity.id
_entity.type
_entity.pdbx_description
1 polymer ?
#
loop_
_entity_poly.entity_id
_entity_poly.type
_entity_poly.pdbx_seq_one_letter_code
_entity_poly.pdbx_strand_id
1 'polypeptide(L)'
;QASSAHIARSRTLSRGGRAAGPLRPASMVAPAAAARLAGPTGGCVLDVKVIGALSGEPCCTISAAPDWPLGRLRAEVARAQGESPSRQQLLWADSDGASGVIGPDCLGDTVGEVLDGGARRLTLVRLPEEHAILSPGSLRVSQGPPGRPVGPQLVRWAVAVSALRSSSRMCVSRPFALRFGALGDIEFKLTLEAQGATFRRSQGGGRVSLKCLSPVQAALGMARFNVSLGEGAVVHHTHDFARCCLWSAPHEPINVDALSAWGNASGGRVLVVRLEISDVELRGAEPAGC
;
A
#
# COMPACT_ATOMS: atom_id res chain seq x y z
N GLN A 1 -22.15 32.64 -43.34
CA GLN A 1 -23.54 33.13 -43.49
C GLN A 1 -24.49 31.96 -43.18
N ALA A 2 -25.60 32.24 -42.47
CA ALA A 2 -26.62 31.34 -41.90
C ALA A 2 -26.12 30.47 -40.70
N SER A 3 -26.36 30.79 -39.43
CA SER A 3 -27.61 31.05 -38.66
C SER A 3 -28.42 29.80 -38.32
N SER A 4 -28.36 29.35 -37.07
CA SER A 4 -29.55 29.07 -36.27
C SER A 4 -29.22 28.91 -34.79
N ALA A 5 -29.82 29.79 -34.02
CA ALA A 5 -29.87 29.80 -32.57
C ALA A 5 -30.91 28.78 -32.07
N HIS A 6 -30.67 28.22 -30.88
CA HIS A 6 -31.77 27.74 -30.04
C HIS A 6 -31.58 28.24 -28.60
N ILE A 7 -32.58 29.00 -28.17
CA ILE A 7 -32.75 29.61 -26.86
C ILE A 7 -33.69 28.73 -26.01
N ALA A 8 -33.33 28.66 -24.72
CA ALA A 8 -34.15 28.44 -23.52
C ALA A 8 -34.85 27.10 -23.28
N ARG A 9 -34.61 26.56 -22.07
CA ARG A 9 -35.63 26.59 -21.01
C ARG A 9 -35.00 26.43 -19.62
N SER A 10 -35.17 27.47 -18.82
CA SER A 10 -34.95 27.54 -17.38
C SER A 10 -35.93 26.64 -16.63
N ARG A 11 -35.46 25.97 -15.57
CA ARG A 11 -36.29 25.54 -14.45
C ARG A 11 -35.54 25.80 -13.13
N THR A 12 -35.86 26.96 -12.58
CA THR A 12 -35.72 27.31 -11.16
C THR A 12 -36.65 26.44 -10.32
N LEU A 13 -36.08 25.76 -9.31
CA LEU A 13 -36.83 25.26 -8.16
C LEU A 13 -36.18 25.82 -6.89
N SER A 14 -36.85 26.84 -6.36
CA SER A 14 -36.66 27.46 -5.06
C SER A 14 -37.55 26.77 -4.02
N ARG A 15 -36.99 26.46 -2.83
CA ARG A 15 -37.60 26.33 -1.48
C ARG A 15 -36.73 25.34 -0.68
N GLY A 16 -36.32 25.54 0.56
CA GLY A 16 -36.46 26.58 1.57
C GLY A 16 -35.35 26.27 2.61
N GLY A 17 -34.70 27.24 3.25
CA GLY A 17 -35.30 28.03 4.31
C GLY A 17 -35.44 27.19 5.59
N ARG A 18 -34.37 27.05 6.38
CA ARG A 18 -34.47 26.78 7.83
C ARG A 18 -33.23 27.26 8.60
N ALA A 19 -33.44 28.41 9.24
CA ALA A 19 -33.03 28.86 10.56
C ALA A 19 -31.64 28.46 11.11
N ALA A 20 -30.83 29.50 11.28
CA ALA A 20 -29.75 29.60 12.25
C ALA A 20 -30.27 29.45 13.69
N GLY A 21 -29.51 28.75 14.52
CA GLY A 21 -29.68 28.64 15.97
C GLY A 21 -28.30 28.46 16.63
N PRO A 22 -28.13 28.86 17.89
CA PRO A 22 -26.94 29.58 18.34
C PRO A 22 -25.77 28.69 18.77
N LEU A 23 -24.57 29.28 18.64
CA LEU A 23 -23.31 28.84 19.23
C LEU A 23 -23.44 28.71 20.76
N ARG A 24 -23.11 27.53 21.27
CA ARG A 24 -22.82 27.28 22.70
C ARG A 24 -21.54 26.46 22.85
N PRO A 25 -20.85 26.62 23.99
CA PRO A 25 -19.39 26.54 24.07
C PRO A 25 -18.86 25.11 24.26
N ALA A 26 -17.56 24.99 24.02
CA ALA A 26 -16.74 23.81 24.24
C ALA A 26 -16.98 23.18 25.62
N SER A 27 -17.45 21.93 25.61
CA SER A 27 -17.47 21.06 26.78
C SER A 27 -16.28 20.11 26.68
N MET A 28 -15.38 20.19 27.65
CA MET A 28 -14.37 19.17 27.93
C MET A 28 -15.04 17.81 28.11
N VAL A 29 -14.67 16.84 27.27
CA VAL A 29 -15.01 15.42 27.48
C VAL A 29 -13.78 14.76 28.08
N ALA A 30 -13.89 14.43 29.36
CA ALA A 30 -12.96 13.57 30.08
C ALA A 30 -12.86 12.18 29.39
N PRO A 31 -11.72 11.47 29.51
CA PRO A 31 -11.57 10.16 28.88
C PRO A 31 -12.57 9.18 29.49
N ALA A 32 -13.40 8.59 28.61
CA ALA A 32 -14.31 7.52 28.97
C ALA A 32 -13.52 6.35 29.56
N ALA A 33 -13.79 6.06 30.82
CA ALA A 33 -13.31 4.88 31.52
C ALA A 33 -13.67 3.63 30.69
N ALA A 34 -12.64 2.82 30.43
CA ALA A 34 -12.79 1.52 29.80
C ALA A 34 -13.78 0.68 30.60
N ALA A 35 -14.95 0.42 30.02
CA ALA A 35 -15.90 -0.54 30.55
C ALA A 35 -15.27 -1.94 30.50
N ARG A 36 -14.87 -2.43 31.68
CA ARG A 36 -14.46 -3.82 31.91
C ARG A 36 -15.67 -4.72 31.71
N LEU A 37 -15.76 -5.34 30.54
CA LEU A 37 -16.54 -6.56 30.35
C LEU A 37 -15.72 -7.73 30.91
N ALA A 38 -15.90 -8.01 32.20
CA ALA A 38 -15.40 -9.21 32.85
C ALA A 38 -16.33 -10.38 32.49
N GLY A 39 -15.91 -11.19 31.51
CA GLY A 39 -16.39 -12.55 31.32
C GLY A 39 -15.49 -13.54 32.09
N PRO A 40 -16.01 -14.69 32.54
CA PRO A 40 -15.27 -15.60 33.41
C PRO A 40 -14.41 -16.57 32.60
N THR A 41 -13.17 -16.18 32.32
CA THR A 41 -12.05 -17.11 32.23
C THR A 41 -10.87 -16.44 32.92
N GLY A 42 -10.31 -17.08 33.94
CA GLY A 42 -9.05 -16.68 34.56
C GLY A 42 -7.88 -16.91 33.60
N GLY A 43 -7.91 -16.26 32.44
CA GLY A 43 -6.84 -16.30 31.46
C GLY A 43 -5.67 -15.47 31.98
N CYS A 44 -4.49 -16.08 32.06
CA CYS A 44 -3.24 -15.36 32.30
C CYS A 44 -3.15 -14.23 31.25
N VAL A 45 -2.96 -12.98 31.68
CA VAL A 45 -2.76 -11.84 30.76
C VAL A 45 -1.30 -11.46 30.83
N LEU A 46 -0.67 -11.32 29.67
CA LEU A 46 0.72 -10.93 29.49
C LEU A 46 0.80 -9.44 29.17
N ASP A 47 1.50 -8.68 30.01
CA ASP A 47 1.83 -7.29 29.70
C ASP A 47 3.08 -7.23 28.83
N VAL A 48 2.88 -6.90 27.56
CA VAL A 48 3.93 -6.80 26.54
C VAL A 48 4.38 -5.35 26.41
N LYS A 49 5.62 -5.06 26.79
CA LYS A 49 6.23 -3.73 26.67
C LYS A 49 6.84 -3.55 25.28
N VAL A 50 6.45 -2.49 24.57
CA VAL A 50 6.98 -2.18 23.24
C VAL A 50 7.98 -1.03 23.36
N ILE A 51 9.18 -1.21 22.78
CA ILE A 51 10.31 -0.28 22.85
C ILE A 51 10.68 0.17 21.44
N GLY A 52 10.92 1.46 21.23
CA GLY A 52 11.32 1.98 19.92
C GLY A 52 12.76 1.55 19.59
N ALA A 53 12.98 0.96 18.42
CA ALA A 53 14.31 0.48 18.01
C ALA A 53 15.38 1.58 18.00
N LEU A 54 15.01 2.79 17.57
CA LEU A 54 15.94 3.92 17.45
C LEU A 54 16.06 4.73 18.74
N SER A 55 14.97 4.85 19.50
CA SER A 55 14.96 5.66 20.73
C SER A 55 15.40 4.87 21.97
N GLY A 56 15.23 3.55 21.98
CA GLY A 56 15.41 2.72 23.18
C GLY A 56 14.33 2.96 24.26
N GLU A 57 13.38 3.87 24.02
CA GLU A 57 12.35 4.26 24.97
C GLU A 57 11.06 3.44 24.80
N PRO A 58 10.31 3.19 25.89
CA PRO A 58 9.02 2.52 25.80
C PRO A 58 8.01 3.36 25.01
N CYS A 59 7.46 2.76 23.96
CA CYS A 59 6.43 3.39 23.13
C CYS A 59 5.02 3.15 23.67
N CYS A 60 4.72 1.93 24.11
CA CYS A 60 3.43 1.55 24.70
C CYS A 60 3.54 0.22 25.46
N THR A 61 2.49 -0.14 26.19
CA THR A 61 2.31 -1.47 26.82
C THR A 61 0.97 -2.03 26.39
N ILE A 62 0.96 -3.28 25.93
CA ILE A 62 -0.25 -3.98 25.47
C ILE A 62 -0.47 -5.19 26.38
N SER A 63 -1.65 -5.26 27.00
CA SER A 63 -2.09 -6.45 27.73
C SER A 63 -2.69 -7.44 26.73
N ALA A 64 -1.99 -8.56 26.51
CA ALA A 64 -2.35 -9.58 25.52
C ALA A 64 -2.63 -10.92 26.21
N ALA A 65 -3.60 -11.68 25.72
CA ALA A 65 -3.79 -13.05 26.17
C ALA A 65 -2.83 -13.99 25.40
N PRO A 66 -2.29 -15.05 26.03
CA PRO A 66 -1.38 -15.99 25.39
C PRO A 66 -1.94 -16.64 24.13
N ASP A 67 -3.24 -16.87 24.07
CA ASP A 67 -3.95 -17.45 22.91
C ASP A 67 -4.17 -16.45 21.77
N TRP A 68 -3.80 -15.18 21.94
CA TRP A 68 -3.91 -14.21 20.86
C TRP A 68 -2.98 -14.60 19.72
N PRO A 69 -3.45 -14.54 18.46
CA PRO A 69 -2.56 -14.62 17.32
C PRO A 69 -1.64 -13.39 17.31
N LEU A 70 -0.37 -13.57 16.93
CA LEU A 70 0.59 -12.45 16.85
C LEU A 70 0.11 -11.31 15.93
N GLY A 71 -0.71 -11.64 14.92
CA GLY A 71 -1.35 -10.64 14.07
C GLY A 71 -2.25 -9.66 14.82
N ARG A 72 -2.98 -10.15 15.84
CA ARG A 72 -3.81 -9.31 16.70
C ARG A 72 -2.94 -8.42 17.58
N LEU A 73 -1.90 -8.97 18.20
CA LEU A 73 -0.95 -8.19 19.01
C LEU A 73 -0.38 -7.02 18.19
N ARG A 74 0.07 -7.30 16.96
CA ARG A 74 0.60 -6.26 16.06
C ARG A 74 -0.44 -5.18 15.71
N ALA A 75 -1.69 -5.57 15.48
CA ALA A 75 -2.77 -4.61 15.23
C ALA A 75 -3.02 -3.69 16.44
N GLU A 76 -2.95 -4.23 17.66
CA GLU A 76 -3.08 -3.45 18.89
C GLU A 76 -1.91 -2.49 19.11
N VAL A 77 -0.68 -2.92 18.83
CA VAL A 77 0.51 -2.03 18.87
C VAL A 77 0.35 -0.89 17.87
N ALA A 78 -0.04 -1.20 16.63
CA ALA A 78 -0.25 -0.20 15.59
C ALA A 78 -1.32 0.83 15.98
N ARG A 79 -2.43 0.35 16.54
CA ARG A 79 -3.52 1.18 17.07
C ARG A 79 -3.04 2.09 18.20
N ALA A 80 -2.27 1.57 19.14
CA ALA A 80 -1.72 2.35 20.26
C ALA A 80 -0.74 3.44 19.80
N GLN A 81 -0.01 3.19 18.71
CA GLN A 81 0.94 4.15 18.11
C GLN A 81 0.29 5.12 17.11
N GLY A 82 -1.00 4.96 16.79
CA GLY A 82 -1.65 5.77 15.74
C GLY A 82 -1.08 5.53 14.34
N GLU A 83 -0.54 4.34 14.09
CA GLU A 83 0.14 3.99 12.84
C GLU A 83 -0.51 2.76 12.17
N SER A 84 -0.20 2.54 10.89
CA SER A 84 -0.63 1.33 10.18
C SER A 84 0.28 0.14 10.53
N PRO A 85 -0.27 -1.06 10.80
CA PRO A 85 0.54 -2.27 11.05
C PRO A 85 1.57 -2.55 9.95
N SER A 86 1.24 -2.19 8.70
CA SER A 86 2.13 -2.31 7.54
C SER A 86 3.44 -1.51 7.65
N ARG A 87 3.48 -0.45 8.45
CA ARG A 87 4.66 0.41 8.65
C ARG A 87 5.50 -0.02 9.85
N GLN A 88 5.16 -1.14 10.45
CA GLN A 88 5.76 -1.61 11.69
C GLN A 88 6.30 -3.01 11.49
N GLN A 89 7.50 -3.25 12.01
CA GLN A 89 8.07 -4.56 12.20
C GLN A 89 8.36 -4.72 13.69
N LEU A 90 7.90 -5.83 14.27
CA LEU A 90 8.11 -6.14 15.66
C LEU A 90 9.21 -7.19 15.75
N LEU A 91 10.18 -6.96 16.61
CA LEU A 91 11.26 -7.89 16.92
C LEU A 91 11.09 -8.34 18.36
N TRP A 92 11.40 -9.59 18.65
CA TRP A 92 11.49 -10.11 20.00
C TRP A 92 12.90 -10.63 20.24
N ALA A 93 13.35 -10.55 21.48
CA ALA A 93 14.59 -11.11 21.94
C ALA A 93 14.37 -11.69 23.33
N ASP A 94 14.86 -12.90 23.53
CA ASP A 94 14.86 -13.60 24.81
C ASP A 94 16.14 -13.30 25.59
N SER A 95 16.12 -13.56 26.90
CA SER A 95 17.30 -13.48 27.76
C SER A 95 18.42 -14.44 27.34
N ASP A 96 18.04 -15.55 26.71
CA ASP A 96 18.96 -16.60 26.26
C ASP A 96 19.61 -16.28 24.91
N GLY A 97 19.39 -15.07 24.38
CA GLY A 97 19.95 -14.60 23.11
C GLY A 97 19.19 -15.08 21.87
N ALA A 98 18.16 -15.91 22.03
CA ALA A 98 17.20 -16.20 20.97
C ALA A 98 16.52 -14.88 20.55
N SER A 99 16.44 -14.63 19.26
CA SER A 99 15.73 -13.45 18.75
C SER A 99 15.05 -13.80 17.45
N GLY A 100 13.97 -13.06 17.17
CA GLY A 100 13.20 -13.27 15.97
C GLY A 100 12.45 -12.03 15.55
N VAL A 101 12.02 -12.04 14.31
CA VAL A 101 11.11 -11.06 13.77
C VAL A 101 9.71 -11.62 13.97
N ILE A 102 8.83 -10.89 14.68
CA ILE A 102 7.38 -11.11 14.58
C ILE A 102 6.95 -10.56 13.23
N GLY A 103 7.21 -11.43 12.25
CA GLY A 103 7.03 -11.16 10.85
C GLY A 103 5.67 -11.66 10.37
N PRO A 104 5.47 -11.56 9.06
CA PRO A 104 4.31 -12.13 8.36
C PRO A 104 4.11 -13.63 8.57
N ASP A 105 5.20 -14.37 8.69
CA ASP A 105 5.19 -15.83 8.67
C ASP A 105 4.76 -16.41 10.04
N CYS A 106 4.82 -15.60 11.09
CA CYS A 106 4.45 -15.97 12.46
C CYS A 106 2.97 -15.69 12.79
N LEU A 107 2.13 -15.38 11.79
CA LEU A 107 0.72 -15.03 12.03
C LEU A 107 -0.14 -16.22 12.50
N GLY A 108 0.32 -17.45 12.25
CA GLY A 108 -0.27 -18.67 12.81
C GLY A 108 0.13 -18.92 14.26
N ASP A 109 1.21 -18.28 14.72
CA ASP A 109 1.75 -18.45 16.06
C ASP A 109 0.99 -17.57 17.04
N THR A 110 0.96 -18.04 18.28
CA THR A 110 0.30 -17.36 19.39
C THR A 110 1.29 -16.54 20.21
N VAL A 111 0.78 -15.56 20.95
CA VAL A 111 1.56 -14.74 21.87
C VAL A 111 2.28 -15.61 22.91
N GLY A 112 1.61 -16.65 23.44
CA GLY A 112 2.19 -17.58 24.40
C GLY A 112 3.36 -18.35 23.81
N GLU A 113 3.19 -18.95 22.63
CA GLU A 113 4.27 -19.72 21.98
C GLU A 113 5.55 -18.92 21.75
N VAL A 114 5.44 -17.62 21.47
CA VAL A 114 6.60 -16.77 21.14
C VAL A 114 7.12 -15.98 22.34
N LEU A 115 6.27 -15.63 23.31
CA LEU A 115 6.62 -14.72 24.41
C LEU A 115 6.54 -15.36 25.82
N ASP A 116 6.08 -16.60 25.98
CA ASP A 116 6.03 -17.27 27.30
C ASP A 116 7.42 -17.56 27.88
N GLY A 117 8.49 -17.53 27.08
CA GLY A 117 9.89 -17.73 27.52
C GLY A 117 10.49 -16.63 28.39
N GLY A 118 9.78 -15.50 28.60
CA GLY A 118 10.27 -14.36 29.39
C GLY A 118 10.49 -13.08 28.58
N ALA A 119 10.36 -13.15 27.26
CA ALA A 119 10.40 -12.01 26.35
C ALA A 119 9.13 -11.12 26.45
N ARG A 120 8.94 -10.44 27.59
CA ARG A 120 7.87 -9.41 27.77
C ARG A 120 8.21 -8.07 27.11
N ARG A 121 9.19 -8.05 26.20
CA ARG A 121 9.68 -6.86 25.53
C ARG A 121 9.74 -7.10 24.03
N LEU A 122 9.06 -6.23 23.28
CA LEU A 122 9.13 -6.18 21.84
C LEU A 122 9.83 -4.90 21.40
N THR A 123 10.67 -5.00 20.40
CA THR A 123 11.29 -3.85 19.75
C THR A 123 10.50 -3.50 18.49
N LEU A 124 9.99 -2.27 18.44
CA LEU A 124 9.28 -1.70 17.31
C LEU A 124 10.25 -1.01 16.36
N VAL A 125 10.34 -1.53 15.15
CA VAL A 125 11.02 -0.91 14.02
C VAL A 125 9.97 -0.25 13.12
N ARG A 126 10.09 1.07 12.94
CA ARG A 126 9.26 1.82 11.99
C ARG A 126 9.89 1.73 10.61
N LEU A 127 9.15 1.16 9.67
CA LEU A 127 9.58 1.02 8.29
C LEU A 127 9.27 2.30 7.49
N PRO A 128 10.22 2.79 6.67
CA PRO A 128 9.94 3.81 5.67
C PRO A 128 8.78 3.37 4.77
N GLU A 129 8.06 4.32 4.17
CA GLU A 129 6.88 4.01 3.34
C GLU A 129 7.22 3.10 2.14
N GLU A 130 8.40 3.27 1.57
CA GLU A 130 8.94 2.44 0.49
C GLU A 130 9.20 0.97 0.91
N HIS A 131 9.35 0.73 2.22
CA HIS A 131 9.52 -0.60 2.82
C HIS A 131 8.27 -1.09 3.55
N ALA A 132 7.18 -0.30 3.54
CA ALA A 132 5.94 -0.71 4.17
C ALA A 132 5.44 -2.03 3.59
N ILE A 133 4.93 -2.89 4.46
CA ILE A 133 4.55 -4.24 4.10
C ILE A 133 3.17 -4.22 3.44
N LEU A 134 3.08 -4.80 2.24
CA LEU A 134 1.87 -4.72 1.41
C LEU A 134 0.99 -5.96 1.62
N SER A 135 -0.34 -5.74 1.64
CA SER A 135 -1.31 -6.83 1.66
C SER A 135 -1.59 -7.35 0.24
N PRO A 136 -1.98 -8.61 0.04
CA PRO A 136 -2.39 -9.13 -1.26
C PRO A 136 -3.44 -8.26 -1.95
N GLY A 137 -3.21 -7.95 -3.22
CA GLY A 137 -4.06 -7.08 -4.04
C GLY A 137 -3.90 -5.59 -3.76
N SER A 138 -3.18 -5.19 -2.71
CA SER A 138 -3.01 -3.78 -2.36
C SER A 138 -2.08 -3.06 -3.34
N LEU A 139 -2.36 -1.78 -3.56
CA LEU A 139 -1.55 -0.90 -4.38
C LEU A 139 -1.31 0.40 -3.62
N ARG A 140 -0.05 0.84 -3.56
CA ARG A 140 0.35 2.10 -2.96
C ARG A 140 1.09 2.96 -3.96
N VAL A 141 0.86 4.26 -3.87
CA VAL A 141 1.59 5.30 -4.61
C VAL A 141 2.22 6.21 -3.57
N SER A 142 3.54 6.33 -3.58
CA SER A 142 4.28 7.25 -2.73
C SER A 142 5.05 8.23 -3.60
N GLN A 143 5.11 9.49 -3.18
CA GLN A 143 5.95 10.49 -3.84
C GLN A 143 7.38 10.34 -3.32
N GLY A 144 8.35 10.50 -4.22
CA GLY A 144 9.77 10.57 -3.90
C GLY A 144 10.08 11.76 -2.99
N PRO A 145 11.35 11.90 -2.58
CA PRO A 145 11.74 12.83 -1.52
C PRO A 145 11.20 14.26 -1.74
N PRO A 146 10.71 14.92 -0.67
CA PRO A 146 10.10 16.24 -0.76
C PRO A 146 11.12 17.26 -1.28
N GLY A 147 10.72 18.11 -2.25
CA GLY A 147 11.56 19.19 -2.76
C GLY A 147 11.37 19.54 -4.24
N ARG A 148 10.65 18.73 -5.03
CA ARG A 148 10.23 19.07 -6.39
C ARG A 148 8.70 19.01 -6.53
N PRO A 149 8.07 19.95 -7.27
CA PRO A 149 6.62 19.93 -7.51
C PRO A 149 6.16 18.68 -8.26
N VAL A 150 7.07 18.03 -9.00
CA VAL A 150 6.89 16.71 -9.63
C VAL A 150 8.17 15.90 -9.35
N GLY A 151 8.22 15.23 -8.21
CA GLY A 151 9.29 14.28 -7.89
C GLY A 151 9.02 12.90 -8.52
N PRO A 152 10.02 12.01 -8.52
CA PRO A 152 9.81 10.62 -8.92
C PRO A 152 8.68 10.01 -8.09
N GLN A 153 7.78 9.25 -8.70
CA GLN A 153 6.66 8.61 -8.03
C GLN A 153 6.85 7.10 -8.03
N LEU A 154 6.70 6.49 -6.85
CA LEU A 154 6.87 5.07 -6.65
C LEU A 154 5.50 4.41 -6.46
N VAL A 155 5.17 3.50 -7.36
CA VAL A 155 4.01 2.62 -7.27
C VAL A 155 4.48 1.24 -6.85
N ARG A 156 3.85 0.70 -5.82
CA ARG A 156 4.07 -0.68 -5.37
C ARG A 156 2.74 -1.41 -5.37
N TRP A 157 2.65 -2.46 -6.18
CA TRP A 157 1.46 -3.29 -6.30
C TRP A 157 1.77 -4.72 -5.85
N ALA A 158 1.05 -5.20 -4.85
CA ALA A 158 1.20 -6.54 -4.31
C ALA A 158 0.23 -7.51 -5.00
N VAL A 159 0.78 -8.41 -5.81
CA VAL A 159 0.04 -9.46 -6.50
C VAL A 159 0.02 -10.71 -5.63
N ALA A 160 -1.17 -11.18 -5.27
CA ALA A 160 -1.31 -12.41 -4.47
C ALA A 160 -0.67 -13.60 -5.20
N VAL A 161 0.22 -14.34 -4.52
CA VAL A 161 0.82 -15.56 -5.10
C VAL A 161 -0.25 -16.61 -5.42
N SER A 162 -1.34 -16.66 -4.66
CA SER A 162 -2.50 -17.51 -4.96
C SER A 162 -3.12 -17.17 -6.33
N ALA A 163 -3.17 -15.89 -6.71
CA ALA A 163 -3.65 -15.48 -8.02
C ALA A 163 -2.70 -15.93 -9.14
N LEU A 164 -1.39 -15.88 -8.92
CA LEU A 164 -0.39 -16.40 -9.87
C LEU A 164 -0.46 -17.93 -10.01
N ARG A 165 -0.86 -18.65 -8.97
CA ARG A 165 -1.03 -20.12 -8.99
C ARG A 165 -2.35 -20.57 -9.57
N SER A 166 -3.35 -19.69 -9.56
CA SER A 166 -4.66 -20.00 -10.12
C SER A 166 -4.56 -20.27 -11.62
N SER A 167 -5.65 -20.78 -12.20
CA SER A 167 -5.80 -20.88 -13.65
C SER A 167 -5.92 -19.52 -14.36
N SER A 168 -5.75 -18.40 -13.63
CA SER A 168 -5.80 -17.07 -14.23
C SER A 168 -4.57 -16.81 -15.10
N ARG A 169 -4.83 -16.34 -16.32
CA ARG A 169 -3.80 -15.86 -17.25
C ARG A 169 -3.31 -14.46 -16.91
N MET A 170 -4.10 -13.68 -16.17
CA MET A 170 -3.86 -12.26 -15.98
C MET A 170 -4.17 -11.81 -14.55
N CYS A 171 -3.31 -10.94 -14.03
CA CYS A 171 -3.55 -10.16 -12.82
C CYS A 171 -3.64 -8.69 -13.22
N VAL A 172 -4.58 -7.93 -12.63
CA VAL A 172 -4.81 -6.52 -12.95
C VAL A 172 -4.83 -5.73 -11.65
N SER A 173 -4.11 -4.61 -11.60
CA SER A 173 -4.16 -3.72 -10.46
C SER A 173 -5.48 -2.94 -10.44
N ARG A 174 -5.88 -2.46 -9.25
CA ARG A 174 -6.83 -1.34 -9.22
C ARG A 174 -6.24 -0.13 -9.97
N PRO A 175 -7.08 0.73 -10.56
CA PRO A 175 -6.61 2.00 -11.10
C PRO A 175 -5.89 2.84 -10.05
N PHE A 176 -4.92 3.64 -10.48
CA PHE A 176 -4.17 4.54 -9.62
C PHE A 176 -3.78 5.81 -10.36
N ALA A 177 -3.73 6.92 -9.62
CA ALA A 177 -3.37 8.21 -10.17
C ALA A 177 -1.89 8.51 -9.92
N LEU A 178 -1.24 9.10 -10.93
CA LEU A 178 0.09 9.66 -10.86
C LEU A 178 0.01 11.15 -11.20
N ARG A 179 0.71 11.98 -10.44
CA ARG A 179 0.66 13.43 -10.56
C ARG A 179 1.72 13.96 -11.51
N PHE A 180 1.34 14.71 -12.54
CA PHE A 180 2.23 15.24 -13.57
C PHE A 180 2.15 16.77 -13.65
N GLY A 181 2.54 17.45 -12.57
CA GLY A 181 2.66 18.91 -12.54
C GLY A 181 1.40 19.61 -13.06
N ALA A 182 1.56 20.38 -14.15
CA ALA A 182 0.48 21.13 -14.77
C ALA A 182 -0.65 20.26 -15.38
N LEU A 183 -0.38 19.00 -15.72
CA LEU A 183 -1.42 18.09 -16.21
C LEU A 183 -2.32 17.53 -15.08
N GLY A 184 -1.91 17.71 -13.82
CA GLY A 184 -2.62 17.14 -12.69
C GLY A 184 -2.47 15.62 -12.61
N ASP A 185 -3.50 14.97 -12.07
CA ASP A 185 -3.51 13.53 -11.81
C ASP A 185 -3.97 12.76 -13.05
N ILE A 186 -3.17 11.78 -13.47
CA ILE A 186 -3.44 10.92 -14.62
C ILE A 186 -3.56 9.49 -14.15
N GLU A 187 -4.59 8.80 -14.60
CA GLU A 187 -4.97 7.48 -14.14
C GLU A 187 -4.33 6.38 -14.99
N PHE A 188 -3.78 5.37 -14.31
CA PHE A 188 -3.12 4.21 -14.89
C PHE A 188 -3.62 2.92 -14.25
N LYS A 189 -3.33 1.79 -14.90
CA LYS A 189 -3.35 0.47 -14.27
C LYS A 189 -2.17 -0.38 -14.74
N LEU A 190 -1.73 -1.28 -13.87
CA LEU A 190 -0.73 -2.30 -14.16
C LEU A 190 -1.42 -3.64 -14.44
N THR A 191 -0.83 -4.41 -15.35
CA THR A 191 -1.24 -5.79 -15.61
C THR A 191 -0.03 -6.70 -15.68
N LEU A 192 -0.14 -7.88 -15.08
CA LEU A 192 0.76 -9.01 -15.32
C LEU A 192 0.00 -10.05 -16.13
N GLU A 193 0.57 -10.50 -17.22
CA GLU A 193 -0.02 -11.51 -18.10
C GLU A 193 0.96 -12.67 -18.31
N ALA A 194 0.49 -13.90 -18.13
CA ALA A 194 1.30 -15.09 -18.36
C ALA A 194 1.61 -15.29 -19.85
N GLN A 195 2.79 -15.80 -20.14
CA GLN A 195 3.14 -16.25 -21.48
C GLN A 195 2.43 -17.58 -21.79
N GLY A 196 1.23 -17.51 -22.37
CA GLY A 196 0.41 -18.67 -22.70
C GLY A 196 -0.82 -18.80 -21.82
N ALA A 197 -1.12 -20.01 -21.33
CA ALA A 197 -2.39 -20.27 -20.65
C ALA A 197 -2.40 -19.82 -19.17
N THR A 198 -1.32 -20.05 -18.42
CA THR A 198 -1.24 -19.73 -16.97
C THR A 198 0.22 -19.46 -16.60
N PHE A 199 0.46 -18.72 -15.51
CA PHE A 199 1.82 -18.46 -15.01
C PHE A 199 2.56 -19.75 -14.64
N ARG A 200 1.86 -20.77 -14.12
CA ARG A 200 2.47 -22.06 -13.79
C ARG A 200 2.98 -22.78 -15.04
N ARG A 201 2.20 -22.80 -16.12
CA ARG A 201 2.61 -23.44 -17.38
C ARG A 201 3.71 -22.67 -18.10
N SER A 202 3.76 -21.35 -17.92
CA SER A 202 4.80 -20.50 -18.50
C SER A 202 6.08 -20.45 -17.67
N GLN A 203 6.21 -21.26 -16.63
CA GLN A 203 7.32 -21.24 -15.67
C GLN A 203 7.54 -19.84 -15.07
N GLY A 204 6.45 -19.08 -14.89
CA GLY A 204 6.47 -17.72 -14.40
C GLY A 204 6.87 -16.67 -15.43
N GLY A 205 7.12 -17.05 -16.69
CA GLY A 205 7.34 -16.12 -17.80
C GLY A 205 6.05 -15.39 -18.19
N GLY A 206 6.19 -14.13 -18.61
CA GLY A 206 5.04 -13.30 -18.91
C GLY A 206 5.40 -11.89 -19.38
N ARG A 207 4.40 -11.02 -19.35
CA ARG A 207 4.51 -9.61 -19.71
C ARG A 207 3.95 -8.73 -18.60
N VAL A 208 4.66 -7.66 -18.30
CA VAL A 208 4.16 -6.55 -17.50
C VAL A 208 3.70 -5.45 -18.44
N SER A 209 2.57 -4.83 -18.14
CA SER A 209 2.05 -3.73 -18.95
C SER A 209 1.53 -2.61 -18.06
N LEU A 210 1.75 -1.37 -18.51
CA LEU A 210 1.26 -0.15 -17.90
C LEU A 210 0.31 0.51 -18.90
N LYS A 211 -0.96 0.64 -18.52
CA LYS A 211 -1.99 1.25 -19.36
C LYS A 211 -2.43 2.59 -18.78
N CYS A 212 -2.30 3.65 -19.56
CA CYS A 212 -2.92 4.94 -19.30
C CYS A 212 -4.43 4.84 -19.57
N LEU A 213 -5.24 5.25 -18.59
CA LEU A 213 -6.70 5.21 -18.64
C LEU A 213 -7.29 6.59 -18.95
N SER A 214 -6.56 7.66 -18.66
CA SER A 214 -7.03 9.02 -18.90
C SER A 214 -7.15 9.35 -20.39
N PRO A 215 -8.14 10.17 -20.79
CA PRO A 215 -8.25 10.71 -22.15
C PRO A 215 -7.17 11.76 -22.48
N VAL A 216 -6.45 12.26 -21.47
CA VAL A 216 -5.39 13.28 -21.55
C VAL A 216 -4.06 12.73 -22.11
N GLN A 217 -4.08 11.53 -22.70
CA GLN A 217 -2.92 10.90 -23.34
C GLN A 217 -2.18 11.86 -24.27
N ALA A 218 -2.88 12.66 -25.07
CA ALA A 218 -2.29 13.56 -26.06
C ALA A 218 -1.29 14.59 -25.49
N ALA A 219 -1.46 15.00 -24.23
CA ALA A 219 -0.55 15.96 -23.58
C ALA A 219 0.63 15.28 -22.85
N LEU A 220 0.50 13.99 -22.58
CA LEU A 220 1.48 13.14 -21.93
C LEU A 220 2.50 12.70 -22.99
N GLY A 221 3.63 13.40 -23.08
CA GLY A 221 4.68 13.05 -24.03
C GLY A 221 5.47 11.83 -23.58
N MET A 222 6.80 11.96 -23.57
CA MET A 222 7.70 10.85 -23.31
C MET A 222 7.85 10.61 -21.80
N ALA A 223 7.36 9.48 -21.29
CA ALA A 223 7.52 9.08 -19.90
C ALA A 223 8.71 8.14 -19.73
N ARG A 224 9.55 8.41 -18.72
CA ARG A 224 10.66 7.55 -18.30
C ARG A 224 10.31 6.90 -16.98
N PHE A 225 10.42 5.58 -16.93
CA PHE A 225 10.08 4.82 -15.74
C PHE A 225 10.86 3.52 -15.64
N ASN A 226 10.94 3.01 -14.42
CA ASN A 226 11.61 1.78 -14.08
C ASN A 226 10.57 0.77 -13.60
N VAL A 227 10.70 -0.49 -14.01
CA VAL A 227 9.86 -1.57 -13.52
C VAL A 227 10.72 -2.68 -12.94
N SER A 228 10.35 -3.19 -11.77
CA SER A 228 10.92 -4.42 -11.21
C SER A 228 9.83 -5.30 -10.60
N LEU A 229 10.06 -6.61 -10.59
CA LEU A 229 9.16 -7.61 -10.03
C LEU A 229 9.89 -8.35 -8.90
N GLY A 230 9.40 -8.23 -7.67
CA GLY A 230 10.06 -8.77 -6.48
C GLY A 230 11.45 -8.14 -6.29
N GLU A 231 12.44 -8.98 -6.00
CA GLU A 231 13.87 -8.62 -5.93
C GLU A 231 14.59 -8.74 -7.29
N GLY A 232 13.85 -8.90 -8.39
CA GLY A 232 14.40 -9.00 -9.73
C GLY A 232 15.04 -7.69 -10.22
N ALA A 233 15.71 -7.79 -11.38
CA ALA A 233 16.39 -6.66 -12.01
C ALA A 233 15.44 -5.47 -12.24
N VAL A 234 15.96 -4.26 -12.03
CA VAL A 234 15.28 -3.02 -12.39
C VAL A 234 15.52 -2.78 -13.88
N VAL A 235 14.43 -2.67 -14.65
CA VAL A 235 14.51 -2.42 -16.09
C VAL A 235 14.03 -1.01 -16.40
N HIS A 236 14.84 -0.25 -17.14
CA HIS A 236 14.58 1.12 -17.53
C HIS A 236 13.79 1.17 -18.84
N HIS A 237 12.74 1.98 -18.87
CA HIS A 237 11.84 2.10 -20.01
C HIS A 237 11.51 3.55 -20.31
N THR A 238 11.24 3.78 -21.59
CA THR A 238 10.78 5.06 -22.12
C THR A 238 9.59 4.79 -23.03
N HIS A 239 8.47 5.49 -22.81
CA HIS A 239 7.24 5.28 -23.59
C HIS A 239 6.46 6.58 -23.82
N ASP A 240 5.91 6.71 -25.02
CA ASP A 240 5.10 7.85 -25.43
C ASP A 240 3.61 7.50 -25.29
N PHE A 241 3.01 7.93 -24.17
CA PHE A 241 1.61 7.65 -23.87
C PHE A 241 0.63 8.47 -24.74
N ALA A 242 1.07 9.54 -25.39
CA ALA A 242 0.29 10.27 -26.40
C ALA A 242 0.10 9.49 -27.69
N ARG A 243 1.10 8.69 -28.08
CA ARG A 243 1.01 7.83 -29.28
C ARG A 243 0.32 6.51 -29.01
N CYS A 244 0.56 5.90 -27.85
CA CYS A 244 -0.05 4.63 -27.48
C CYS A 244 -0.35 4.60 -25.99
N CYS A 245 -1.62 4.39 -25.63
CA CYS A 245 -2.03 4.32 -24.22
C CYS A 245 -1.43 3.15 -23.43
N LEU A 246 -0.80 2.19 -24.10
CA LEU A 246 -0.33 0.94 -23.52
C LEU A 246 1.16 0.76 -23.76
N TRP A 247 1.90 0.65 -22.67
CA TRP A 247 3.25 0.12 -22.67
C TRP A 247 3.22 -1.35 -22.21
N SER A 248 4.04 -2.21 -22.82
CA SER A 248 4.17 -3.61 -22.39
C SER A 248 5.54 -4.18 -22.74
N ALA A 249 6.15 -4.89 -21.80
CA ALA A 249 7.42 -5.59 -21.98
C ALA A 249 7.37 -7.01 -21.38
N PRO A 250 8.14 -7.97 -21.94
CA PRO A 250 8.38 -9.23 -21.26
C PRO A 250 9.13 -8.99 -19.93
N HIS A 251 8.93 -9.85 -18.95
CA HIS A 251 9.70 -9.86 -17.71
C HIS A 251 10.41 -11.19 -17.52
N GLU A 252 11.43 -11.22 -16.67
CA GLU A 252 12.13 -12.45 -16.30
C GLU A 252 11.16 -13.44 -15.65
N PRO A 253 11.35 -14.76 -15.86
CA PRO A 253 10.51 -15.78 -15.26
C PRO A 253 10.48 -15.68 -13.74
N ILE A 254 9.27 -15.57 -13.18
CA ILE A 254 9.07 -15.50 -11.73
C ILE A 254 8.96 -16.93 -11.19
N ASN A 255 9.85 -17.33 -10.29
CA ASN A 255 9.70 -18.62 -9.63
C ASN A 255 8.53 -18.57 -8.60
N VAL A 256 7.31 -18.87 -9.07
CA VAL A 256 6.07 -18.86 -8.26
C VAL A 256 6.13 -19.81 -7.07
N ASP A 257 6.92 -20.87 -7.18
CA ASP A 257 7.14 -21.84 -6.11
C ASP A 257 8.20 -21.34 -5.11
N ALA A 258 9.20 -20.56 -5.52
CA ALA A 258 10.09 -19.87 -4.58
C ALA A 258 9.42 -18.70 -3.88
N LEU A 259 8.44 -18.03 -4.51
CA LEU A 259 7.58 -17.06 -3.84
C LEU A 259 6.74 -17.69 -2.72
N SER A 260 6.70 -19.03 -2.63
CA SER A 260 6.25 -19.72 -1.42
C SER A 260 7.09 -19.37 -0.20
N ALA A 261 8.36 -19.03 -0.33
CA ALA A 261 9.19 -18.87 0.85
C ALA A 261 9.02 -17.49 1.49
N TRP A 262 8.46 -16.52 0.78
CA TRP A 262 8.49 -15.10 1.16
C TRP A 262 7.08 -14.61 1.50
N GLY A 263 6.74 -14.57 2.79
CA GLY A 263 5.48 -14.02 3.28
C GLY A 263 5.55 -12.54 3.60
N ASN A 264 4.40 -11.87 3.52
CA ASN A 264 4.23 -10.46 3.85
C ASN A 264 2.98 -10.24 4.73
N ALA A 265 3.01 -9.14 5.51
CA ALA A 265 2.39 -8.88 6.83
C ALA A 265 0.91 -9.18 7.07
N SER A 266 0.19 -9.65 6.07
CA SER A 266 -1.23 -9.98 6.14
C SER A 266 -1.51 -11.45 5.83
N GLY A 267 -0.54 -12.35 6.03
CA GLY A 267 -0.71 -13.80 5.90
C GLY A 267 -0.83 -14.30 4.46
N GLY A 268 -0.55 -13.45 3.47
CA GLY A 268 -0.54 -13.81 2.06
C GLY A 268 0.79 -13.46 1.43
N ARG A 269 1.41 -14.45 0.78
CA ARG A 269 2.62 -14.28 -0.03
C ARG A 269 2.26 -13.44 -1.25
N VAL A 270 3.03 -12.39 -1.53
CA VAL A 270 2.81 -11.53 -2.71
C VAL A 270 4.09 -11.37 -3.52
N LEU A 271 3.89 -11.20 -4.82
CA LEU A 271 4.88 -10.59 -5.69
C LEU A 271 4.66 -9.08 -5.68
N VAL A 272 5.69 -8.30 -5.35
CA VAL A 272 5.61 -6.83 -5.45
C VAL A 272 6.04 -6.39 -6.83
N VAL A 273 5.14 -5.79 -7.60
CA VAL A 273 5.49 -5.04 -8.82
C VAL A 273 5.82 -3.61 -8.40
N ARG A 274 7.06 -3.19 -8.65
CA ARG A 274 7.54 -1.84 -8.40
C ARG A 274 7.59 -1.09 -9.71
N LEU A 275 6.95 0.07 -9.77
CA LEU A 275 7.03 1.01 -10.89
C LEU A 275 7.50 2.35 -10.33
N GLU A 276 8.61 2.87 -10.83
CA GLU A 276 9.11 4.19 -10.46
C GLU A 276 9.09 5.08 -11.69
N ILE A 277 8.24 6.10 -11.70
CA ILE A 277 8.19 7.09 -12.79
C ILE A 277 9.01 8.29 -12.39
N SER A 278 10.09 8.54 -13.11
CA SER A 278 11.10 9.54 -12.75
C SER A 278 10.92 10.86 -13.48
N ASP A 279 10.45 10.83 -14.73
CA ASP A 279 10.36 12.01 -15.58
C ASP A 279 9.29 11.84 -16.67
N VAL A 280 8.62 12.94 -17.03
CA VAL A 280 7.68 12.99 -18.15
C VAL A 280 7.87 14.28 -18.92
N GLU A 281 8.24 14.16 -20.18
CA GLU A 281 8.26 15.26 -21.13
C GLU A 281 6.82 15.57 -21.55
N LEU A 282 6.35 16.78 -21.31
CA LEU A 282 5.01 17.22 -21.73
C LEU A 282 5.05 17.70 -23.19
N ARG A 283 4.08 17.27 -24.00
CA ARG A 283 3.94 17.80 -25.37
C ARG A 283 3.19 19.13 -25.34
N GLY A 284 3.82 20.19 -25.84
CA GLY A 284 3.14 21.45 -26.16
C GLY A 284 2.90 22.41 -24.99
N ALA A 285 3.58 22.25 -23.86
CA ALA A 285 3.72 23.37 -22.92
C ALA A 285 4.77 24.32 -23.49
N GLU A 286 4.40 25.23 -24.40
CA GLU A 286 5.14 26.47 -24.45
C GLU A 286 5.09 27.05 -23.03
N PRO A 287 6.24 27.41 -22.42
CA PRO A 287 6.17 28.21 -21.22
C PRO A 287 5.35 29.43 -21.59
N ALA A 288 4.22 29.66 -20.91
CA ALA A 288 3.51 30.91 -21.03
C ALA A 288 4.54 32.00 -20.69
N GLY A 289 5.09 32.61 -21.73
CA GLY A 289 6.08 33.67 -21.62
C GLY A 289 5.48 34.75 -20.75
N CYS A 290 6.16 35.05 -19.66
CA CYS A 290 5.98 36.32 -18.98
C CYS A 290 6.56 37.44 -19.85
#